data_AF-A0A535ZYU3-F1
#
_entry.id   AF-A0A535ZYU3-F1
#
_cell.length_a   1.000
_cell.length_b   1.000
_cell.length_c   1.000
_cell.angle_alpha   90.00
_cell.angle_beta   90.00
_cell.angle_gamma   90.00
#
_symmetry.space_group_name_H-M   'P 1'
#
loop_
_entity.id
_entity.type
_entity.pdbx_description
1 polymer ?
#
loop_
_entity_poly.entity_id
_entity_poly.type
_entity_poly.pdbx_seq_one_letter_code
_entity_poly.pdbx_strand_id
1 'polypeptide(L)' 'MSIVNRHRINEPTRPKLAKVLGGRIRVLVVDDHPSVRENLRYLVNAERDMDCVGVARDAQEAVRTC' A
#
# COMPACT_ATOMS: atom_id res chain seq x y z
N MET A 1 15.44 17.45 32.51
CA MET A 1 14.13 17.87 31.96
C MET A 1 13.83 16.94 30.79
N SER A 2 12.99 15.92 31.01
CA SER A 2 12.72 14.86 30.03
C SER A 2 11.51 15.23 29.19
N ILE A 3 11.68 15.42 27.88
CA ILE A 3 10.58 15.53 26.93
C ILE A 3 10.54 14.23 26.11
N VAL A 4 9.52 13.46 26.44
CA VAL A 4 9.02 12.22 25.86
C VAL A 4 9.14 12.12 24.33
N ASN A 5 9.81 11.03 23.93
CA ASN A 5 9.69 10.32 22.66
C ASN A 5 8.21 10.10 22.29
N ARG A 6 7.75 10.56 21.12
CA ARG A 6 6.38 10.25 20.67
C ARG A 6 6.13 10.17 19.16
N HIS A 7 7.11 9.81 18.34
CA HIS A 7 6.87 9.40 16.95
C HIS A 7 7.69 8.16 16.59
N ARG A 8 7.51 7.06 17.34
CA ARG A 8 7.65 5.72 16.76
C ARG A 8 6.38 5.44 15.94
N ILE A 9 6.26 6.08 14.79
CA ILE A 9 5.35 5.61 13.76
C ILE A 9 5.85 4.23 13.36
N ASN A 10 5.04 3.22 13.64
CA ASN A 10 5.32 1.80 13.46
C ASN A 10 6.23 1.58 12.24
N GLU A 11 7.46 1.12 12.47
CA GLU A 11 8.26 0.58 11.37
C GLU A 11 7.37 -0.50 10.73
N PRO A 12 6.93 -0.34 9.47
CA PRO A 12 6.10 -1.36 8.85
C PRO A 12 6.93 -2.63 8.91
N THR A 13 6.45 -3.62 9.66
CA THR A 13 7.04 -4.95 9.68
C THR A 13 6.97 -5.41 8.25
N ARG A 14 8.04 -5.21 7.47
CA ARG A 14 8.12 -5.71 6.09
C ARG A 14 7.79 -7.18 6.23
N PRO A 15 6.64 -7.67 5.72
CA PRO A 15 6.40 -9.09 5.74
C PRO A 15 7.62 -9.67 5.05
N LYS A 16 8.35 -10.56 5.77
CA LYS A 16 9.44 -11.31 5.15
C LYS A 16 8.82 -11.81 3.86
N LEU A 17 9.40 -11.47 2.72
CA LEU A 17 9.08 -11.96 1.38
C LEU A 17 9.38 -13.47 1.34
N ALA A 18 8.89 -14.19 2.34
CA ALA A 18 8.92 -15.60 2.51
C ALA A 18 7.97 -16.10 1.44
N LYS A 19 8.50 -16.14 0.21
CA LYS A 19 8.06 -17.01 -0.85
C LYS A 19 6.54 -16.92 -1.00
N VAL A 20 6.04 -15.86 -1.65
CA VAL A 20 4.66 -15.87 -2.16
C VAL A 20 4.61 -17.01 -3.18
N LEU A 21 4.29 -18.19 -2.68
CA LEU A 21 4.28 -19.45 -3.41
C LEU A 21 3.11 -19.38 -4.39
N GLY A 22 3.38 -18.90 -5.61
CA GLY A 22 2.47 -18.97 -6.76
C GLY A 22 1.28 -18.00 -6.77
N GLY A 23 1.16 -17.08 -5.81
CA GLY A 23 0.10 -16.06 -5.77
C GLY A 23 0.56 -14.69 -6.28
N ARG A 24 -0.37 -13.90 -6.85
CA ARG A 24 -0.10 -12.50 -7.23
C ARG A 24 0.06 -11.61 -5.99
N ILE A 25 0.93 -10.61 -6.06
CA ILE A 25 1.10 -9.54 -5.08
C ILE A 25 -0.13 -8.63 -5.18
N ARG A 26 -0.89 -8.55 -4.08
CA ARG A 26 -2.10 -7.72 -3.99
C ARG A 26 -1.70 -6.32 -3.52
N VAL A 27 -2.03 -5.31 -4.32
CA VAL A 27 -1.61 -3.92 -4.08
C VAL A 27 -2.85 -3.03 -3.94
N LEU A 28 -2.89 -2.22 -2.89
CA LEU A 28 -3.84 -1.13 -2.71
C LEU A 28 -3.12 0.20 -2.96
N VAL A 29 -3.54 0.96 -3.97
CA VAL A 29 -2.95 2.26 -4.28
C VAL A 29 -3.60 3.34 -3.41
N VAL A 30 -2.79 4.16 -2.74
CA VAL A 30 -3.26 5.27 -1.90
C VAL A 30 -2.58 6.56 -2.35
N ASP A 31 -3.33 7.47 -2.96
CA ASP A 31 -2.83 8.76 -3.44
C ASP A 31 -3.97 9.79 -3.52
N ASP A 32 -3.71 11.02 -3.07
CA ASP A 32 -4.70 12.10 -3.00
C ASP A 32 -4.98 12.76 -4.36
N HIS A 33 -4.18 12.48 -5.40
CA HIS A 33 -4.35 12.98 -6.75
C HIS A 33 -5.02 11.93 -7.67
N PRO A 34 -6.19 12.24 -8.28
CA PRO A 34 -6.91 11.31 -9.14
C PRO A 34 -6.10 10.73 -10.30
N SER A 35 -5.34 11.56 -11.01
CA SER A 35 -4.55 11.12 -12.16
C SER A 35 -3.40 10.19 -11.77
N VAL A 36 -2.76 10.44 -10.63
CA VAL A 36 -1.68 9.58 -10.11
C VAL A 36 -2.25 8.22 -9.72
N ARG A 37 -3.38 8.21 -9.00
CA ARG A 37 -4.06 6.99 -8.57
C ARG A 37 -4.46 6.09 -9.74
N GLU A 38 -5.03 6.65 -10.81
CA GLU A 38 -5.39 5.85 -11.99
C GLU A 38 -4.14 5.36 -12.75
N ASN A 39 -3.12 6.21 -12.89
CA ASN A 39 -1.87 5.79 -13.54
C ASN A 39 -1.18 4.65 -12.77
N LEU A 40 -1.12 4.72 -11.43
CA LEU A 40 -0.58 3.65 -10.59
C LEU A 40 -1.40 2.37 -10.72
N ARG A 41 -2.73 2.45 -10.79
CA ARG A 41 -3.60 1.28 -11.04
C ARG A 41 -3.25 0.61 -12.37
N TYR A 42 -3.02 1.38 -13.43
CA TYR A 42 -2.60 0.83 -14.73
C TYR A 42 -1.23 0.18 -14.67
N LEU A 43 -0.25 0.85 -14.06
CA LEU A 43 1.12 0.32 -13.94
C LEU A 43 1.16 -0.97 -13.12
N VAL A 44 0.46 -1.03 -11.98
CA VAL A 44 0.38 -2.25 -11.15
C VAL A 44 -0.25 -3.41 -11.92
N ASN A 45 -1.37 -3.17 -12.62
CA ASN A 45 -2.04 -4.24 -13.37
C ASN A 45 -1.29 -4.68 -14.64
N ALA A 46 -0.32 -3.89 -15.12
CA ALA A 46 0.57 -4.28 -16.21
C ALA A 46 1.64 -5.29 -15.76
N GLU A 47 1.97 -5.33 -14.47
CA GLU A 47 2.93 -6.29 -13.91
C GLU A 47 2.33 -7.69 -13.81
N ARG A 48 3.08 -8.70 -14.28
CA ARG A 48 2.58 -10.08 -14.45
C ARG A 48 2.24 -10.77 -13.13
N ASP A 49 2.93 -10.41 -12.06
CA ASP A 49 2.82 -11.00 -10.74
C ASP A 49 2.08 -10.10 -9.75
N MET A 50 1.42 -9.03 -10.21
CA MET A 50 0.70 -8.10 -9.36
C MET A 50 -0.79 -8.00 -9.73
N ASP A 51 -1.56 -7.48 -8.79
CA ASP A 51 -2.98 -7.19 -8.94
C ASP A 51 -3.35 -5.97 -8.10
N CYS A 52 -3.88 -4.92 -8.74
CA CYS A 52 -4.38 -3.74 -8.05
C CYS A 52 -5.78 -4.02 -7.51
N VAL A 53 -5.88 -4.38 -6.24
CA VAL A 53 -7.13 -4.83 -5.61
C VAL A 53 -8.07 -3.69 -5.23
N GLY A 54 -7.59 -2.45 -5.30
CA GLY A 54 -8.38 -1.27 -5.03
C GLY A 54 -7.55 0.00 -5.11
N VAL A 55 -8.23 1.12 -4.95
CA VAL A 55 -7.62 2.44 -4.86
C VAL A 55 -8.27 3.23 -3.72
N ALA A 56 -7.52 4.14 -3.11
CA ALA A 56 -7.99 5.02 -2.06
C ALA A 56 -7.39 6.43 -2.22
N ARG A 57 -8.13 7.45 -1.84
CA ARG A 57 -7.68 8.85 -1.87
C ARG A 57 -6.94 9.28 -0.59
N ASP A 58 -7.15 8.54 0.50
CA ASP A 58 -6.65 8.88 1.82
C ASP A 58 -6.46 7.61 2.68
N ALA A 59 -5.79 7.78 3.83
CA ALA A 59 -5.49 6.68 4.74
C ALA A 59 -6.75 6.05 5.34
N GLN A 60 -7.79 6.84 5.60
CA GLN A 60 -9.04 6.36 6.17
C GLN A 60 -9.80 5.48 5.17
N GLU A 61 -9.83 5.87 3.90
CA GLU A 61 -10.37 5.05 2.81
C GLU A 61 -9.53 3.79 2.60
N ALA A 62 -8.20 3.90 2.67
CA ALA A 62 -7.33 2.73 2.53
C ALA A 62 -7.64 1.64 3.57
N VAL A 63 -7.84 2.02 4.84
CA VAL A 63 -8.18 1.09 5.92
C VAL A 63 -9.56 0.45 5.73
N ARG A 64 -10.50 1.13 5.07
CA ARG A 64 -11.82 0.55 4.75
C ARG A 64 -11.78 -0.41 3.57
N THR A 65 -10.80 -0.27 2.69
CA THR A 65 -10.68 -1.01 1.43
C THR A 65 -9.77 -2.24 1.54
N CYS A 66 -8.93 -2.34 2.57
CA CYS A 66 -8.07 -3.50 2.85
C CYS A 66 -8.80 -4.61 3.64
#